data_AF-A9P0B4-F1
#
_entry.id   AF-A9P0B4-F1
#
_cell.length_a   1.000
_cell.length_b   1.000
_cell.length_c   1.000
_cell.angle_alpha   90.00
_cell.angle_beta   90.00
_cell.angle_gamma   90.00
#
_symmetry.space_group_name_H-M   'P 1'
#
loop_
_entity.id
_entity.type
_entity.pdbx_description
1 polymer ?
#
loop_
_entity_poly.entity_id
_entity_poly.type
_entity_poly.pdbx_seq_one_letter_code
_entity_poly.pdbx_strand_id
1 'polypeptide(L)'
;MLQALNHAKHGVDIVSGTRVKTHFAKPNWRNVFKRVAVNHKDERVGVFYCGAPGLTNELKQLSLDFTRKTSTRFDFHKENF
;
A
#
# COMPACT_ATOMS: atom_id res chain seq x y z
N MET A 1 -1.44 6.32 22.05
CA MET A 1 -2.55 6.83 21.21
C MET A 1 -3.76 5.92 21.41
N LEU A 2 -4.95 6.46 21.70
CA LEU A 2 -6.15 5.71 22.10
C LEU A 2 -6.53 4.58 21.13
N GLN A 3 -6.47 4.84 19.83
CA GLN A 3 -6.79 3.86 18.79
C GLN A 3 -5.93 2.58 18.88
N ALA A 4 -4.64 2.72 19.20
CA ALA A 4 -3.75 1.56 19.34
C ALA A 4 -4.08 0.73 20.58
N LEU A 5 -4.45 1.39 21.68
CA LEU A 5 -4.89 0.71 22.90
C LEU A 5 -6.22 -0.03 22.70
N ASN A 6 -7.18 0.61 22.02
CA ASN A 6 -8.46 -0.02 21.69
C ASN A 6 -8.28 -1.24 20.79
N HIS A 7 -7.47 -1.12 19.74
CA HIS A 7 -7.19 -2.23 18.83
C HIS A 7 -6.46 -3.38 19.53
N ALA A 8 -5.52 -3.10 20.43
CA ALA A 8 -4.85 -4.12 21.23
C ALA A 8 -5.82 -4.86 22.19
N LYS A 9 -6.81 -4.16 22.74
CA LYS A 9 -7.76 -4.73 23.71
C LYS A 9 -8.92 -5.48 23.05
N HIS A 10 -9.45 -4.95 21.96
CA HIS A 10 -10.70 -5.41 21.35
C HIS A 10 -10.52 -5.99 19.94
N GLY A 11 -9.32 -5.88 19.36
CA GLY A 11 -9.04 -6.36 17.99
C GLY A 11 -9.75 -5.54 16.90
N VAL A 12 -10.37 -4.42 17.26
CA VAL A 12 -11.14 -3.57 16.34
C VAL A 12 -10.66 -2.12 16.37
N ASP A 13 -10.67 -1.52 15.19
CA ASP A 13 -10.39 -0.11 14.95
C ASP A 13 -11.57 0.72 15.42
N ILE A 14 -11.31 1.69 16.30
CA ILE A 14 -12.38 2.50 16.94
C ILE A 14 -13.14 3.40 15.95
N VAL A 15 -12.52 3.72 14.80
CA VAL A 15 -13.07 4.65 13.82
C VAL A 15 -13.97 3.92 12.83
N SER A 16 -13.46 2.82 12.27
CA SER A 16 -14.16 2.05 11.24
C SER A 16 -14.99 0.89 11.80
N GLY A 17 -14.77 0.47 13.04
CA GLY A 17 -15.38 -0.73 13.63
C GLY A 17 -14.85 -2.04 13.02
N THR A 18 -13.83 -2.00 12.15
CA THR A 18 -13.29 -3.18 11.47
C THR A 18 -12.03 -3.71 12.17
N ARG A 19 -11.58 -4.91 11.80
CA ARG A 19 -10.28 -5.43 12.28
C ARG A 19 -9.08 -4.72 11.66
N VAL A 20 -9.29 -3.99 10.56
CA VAL A 20 -8.25 -3.25 9.84
C VAL A 20 -8.06 -1.89 10.50
N LYS A 21 -6.81 -1.55 10.77
CA LYS A 21 -6.46 -0.28 11.42
C LYS A 21 -6.60 0.89 10.46
N THR A 22 -7.30 1.93 10.87
CA THR A 22 -7.38 3.19 10.12
C THR A 22 -6.08 3.97 10.26
N HIS A 23 -5.48 4.37 9.14
CA HIS A 23 -4.33 5.26 9.13
C HIS A 23 -4.77 6.63 8.63
N PHE A 24 -4.47 7.67 9.40
CA PHE A 24 -4.78 9.05 9.03
C PHE A 24 -3.65 9.65 8.20
N ALA A 25 -4.01 10.57 7.31
CA ALA A 25 -3.16 11.20 6.31
C ALA A 25 -2.77 10.28 5.12
N LYS A 26 -2.03 10.86 4.18
CA LYS A 26 -1.59 10.16 2.97
C LYS A 26 -0.62 9.03 3.35
N PRO A 27 -0.74 7.85 2.74
CA PRO A 27 0.23 6.78 2.94
C PRO A 27 1.59 7.16 2.35
N ASN A 28 2.66 6.64 2.95
CA ASN A 28 3.98 6.67 2.34
C ASN A 28 4.10 5.49 1.36
N TRP A 29 3.79 5.74 0.09
CA TRP A 29 3.77 4.69 -0.94
C TRP A 29 5.11 3.97 -1.07
N ARG A 30 6.23 4.68 -0.96
CA ARG A 30 7.57 4.06 -1.02
C ARG A 30 7.76 2.99 0.07
N ASN A 31 7.29 3.25 1.29
CA ASN A 31 7.34 2.26 2.37
C ASN A 31 6.39 1.08 2.13
N VAL A 32 5.22 1.33 1.52
CA VAL A 32 4.29 0.27 1.11
C VAL A 32 4.96 -0.66 0.10
N PHE A 33 5.52 -0.11 -0.98
CA PHE A 33 6.25 -0.89 -1.99
C PHE A 33 7.43 -1.66 -1.39
N LYS A 34 8.22 -1.02 -0.51
CA LYS A 34 9.32 -1.70 0.19
C LYS A 34 8.85 -2.91 0.98
N ARG A 35 7.75 -2.77 1.73
CA ARG A 35 7.20 -3.90 2.51
C ARG A 35 6.74 -5.03 1.61
N VAL A 36 6.05 -4.70 0.51
CA VAL A 36 5.60 -5.71 -0.46
C VAL A 36 6.80 -6.43 -1.09
N ALA A 37 7.82 -5.71 -1.55
CA ALA A 37 9.01 -6.31 -2.15
C ALA A 37 9.79 -7.23 -1.19
N VAL A 38 9.85 -6.89 0.10
CA VAL A 38 10.50 -7.76 1.11
C VAL A 38 9.70 -9.05 1.35
N ASN A 39 8.37 -8.97 1.32
CA ASN A 39 7.50 -10.09 1.61
C ASN A 39 7.27 -11.02 0.41
N HIS A 40 7.47 -10.53 -0.82
CA HIS A 40 7.16 -11.21 -2.07
C HIS A 40 8.39 -11.27 -3.00
N LYS A 41 9.50 -11.81 -2.50
CA LYS A 41 10.74 -11.92 -3.28
C LYS A 41 10.55 -12.84 -4.48
N ASP A 42 11.14 -12.48 -5.61
CA ASP A 42 11.12 -13.26 -6.86
C ASP A 42 9.70 -13.50 -7.43
N GLU A 43 8.71 -12.78 -6.91
CA GLU A 43 7.31 -12.83 -7.37
C GLU A 43 6.96 -11.63 -8.27
N ARG A 44 5.81 -11.74 -8.93
CA ARG A 44 5.22 -10.68 -9.77
C ARG A 44 3.98 -10.11 -9.10
N VAL A 45 3.94 -8.81 -8.90
CA VAL A 45 2.87 -8.08 -8.19
C VAL A 45 2.20 -7.08 -9.14
N GLY A 46 0.89 -7.21 -9.33
CA GLY A 46 0.08 -6.22 -10.03
C GLY A 46 -0.33 -5.07 -9.12
N VAL A 47 -0.16 -3.83 -9.57
CA VAL A 47 -0.57 -2.61 -8.88
C VAL A 47 -1.67 -1.94 -9.69
N PHE A 48 -2.90 -2.01 -9.18
CA PHE A 48 -4.10 -1.44 -9.84
C PHE A 48 -4.53 -0.17 -9.12
N TYR A 49 -4.78 0.90 -9.88
CA TYR A 49 -5.23 2.18 -9.32
C TYR A 49 -6.40 2.77 -10.12
N CYS A 50 -7.49 3.07 -9.41
CA CYS A 50 -8.66 3.77 -9.92
C CYS A 50 -8.98 4.94 -8.97
N GLY A 51 -8.69 6.18 -9.40
CA GLY A 51 -8.85 7.36 -8.56
C GLY A 51 -8.29 8.63 -9.20
N ALA A 52 -8.12 9.67 -8.39
CA ALA A 52 -7.64 10.98 -8.85
C ALA A 52 -6.28 10.87 -9.57
N PRO A 53 -6.08 11.57 -10.71
CA PRO A 53 -4.93 11.36 -11.59
C PRO A 53 -3.59 11.74 -10.97
N GLY A 54 -3.58 12.58 -9.92
CA GLY A 54 -2.35 13.04 -9.27
C GLY A 54 -1.48 11.91 -8.72
N LEU A 55 -2.07 10.77 -8.35
CA LEU A 55 -1.33 9.64 -7.77
C LEU A 55 -0.80 8.65 -8.80
N THR A 56 -1.36 8.64 -10.01
CA THR A 56 -1.00 7.69 -11.08
C THR A 56 0.49 7.75 -11.41
N ASN A 57 1.06 8.95 -11.49
CA ASN A 57 2.47 9.13 -11.82
C ASN A 57 3.39 8.63 -10.70
N GLU A 58 3.04 8.89 -9.43
CA GLU A 58 3.83 8.43 -8.29
C GLU A 58 3.86 6.89 -8.22
N LEU A 59 2.70 6.25 -8.31
CA LEU A 59 2.60 4.78 -8.25
C LEU A 59 3.29 4.11 -9.44
N LYS A 60 3.17 4.68 -10.64
CA LYS A 60 3.88 4.19 -11.83
C LYS A 60 5.39 4.27 -11.66
N GLN A 61 5.91 5.40 -11.18
CA GLN A 61 7.36 5.57 -10.95
C GLN A 61 7.87 4.62 -9.88
N LEU A 62 7.17 4.48 -8.75
CA LEU A 62 7.54 3.53 -7.71
C LEU A 62 7.53 2.09 -8.22
N SER A 63 6.56 1.70 -9.03
CA SER A 63 6.52 0.35 -9.61
C SER A 63 7.74 0.06 -10.50
N LEU A 64 8.14 1.02 -11.34
CA LEU A 64 9.36 0.89 -12.16
C LEU A 64 10.63 0.83 -11.30
N ASP A 65 10.71 1.69 -10.29
CA ASP A 65 11.86 1.79 -9.40
C ASP A 65 12.10 0.50 -8.61
N PHE A 66 11.06 -0.05 -7.98
CA PHE A 66 11.18 -1.27 -7.19
C PHE A 66 11.40 -2.50 -8.07
N THR A 67 10.82 -2.55 -9.27
CA THR A 67 11.11 -3.62 -10.24
C THR A 67 12.59 -3.66 -10.64
N ARG A 68 13.25 -2.51 -10.75
CA ARG A 68 14.67 -2.44 -11.11
C ARG A 68 15.60 -2.71 -9.93
N LYS A 69 15.19 -2.33 -8.72
CA LYS A 69 16.04 -2.32 -7.51
C LYS A 69 15.87 -3.55 -6.62
N THR A 70 14.84 -4.37 -6.86
CA THR A 70 14.52 -5.55 -6.05
C THR A 70 14.24 -6.75 -6.97
N SER A 71 14.14 -7.95 -6.41
CA SER A 71 13.80 -9.12 -7.21
C SER A 71 12.30 -9.29 -7.47
N THR A 72 11.46 -8.53 -6.77
CA THR A 72 10.01 -8.48 -7.01
C THR A 72 9.70 -7.60 -8.22
N ARG A 73 8.94 -8.14 -9.17
CA ARG A 73 8.48 -7.39 -10.35
C ARG A 73 7.14 -6.74 -10.06
N PHE A 74 7.02 -5.44 -10.31
CA PHE A 74 5.79 -4.68 -10.17
C PHE A 74 5.26 -4.20 -11.53
N ASP A 75 4.02 -4.51 -11.85
CA ASP A 75 3.34 -4.03 -13.06
C ASP A 75 2.19 -3.11 -12.68
N PHE A 76 2.24 -1.86 -13.16
CA PHE A 76 1.26 -0.84 -12.82
C PHE A 76 0.18 -0.73 -13.90
N HIS A 77 -1.08 -0.70 -13.44
CA HIS A 77 -2.28 -0.60 -14.26
C HIS A 77 -3.16 0.56 -13.77
N LYS A 78 -3.40 1.54 -14.65
CA LYS A 78 -4.39 2.59 -14.40
C LYS A 78 -5.74 2.09 -14.91
N GLU A 79 -6.67 1.89 -13.99
CA GLU A 79 -8.00 1.37 -14.27
C GLU A 79 -9.04 2.49 -14.23
N ASN A 80 -10.11 2.36 -15.01
CA ASN A 80 -11.31 3.19 -14.91
C ASN A 80 -12.51 2.25 -14.68
N PHE A 81 -12.70 1.85 -13.42
CA PHE A 81 -13.84 1.03 -12.99
C PHE A 81 -15.08 1.87 -12.74
#